data_AF-A0A7W0PCK4-F1
#
_entry.id   AF-A0A7W0PCK4-F1
#
_cell.length_a   1.000
_cell.length_b   1.000
_cell.length_c   1.000
_cell.angle_alpha   90.00
_cell.angle_beta   90.00
_cell.angle_gamma   90.00
#
_symmetry.space_group_name_H-M   'P 1'
#
loop_
_entity.id
_entity.type
_entity.pdbx_description
1 polymer ?
#
loop_
_entity_poly.entity_id
_entity_poly.type
_entity_poly.pdbx_seq_one_letter_code
_entity_poly.pdbx_strand_id
1 'polypeptide(L)'
;GDGTFTMLTGGVQDYLARSSGRGSQRQTGSRPAASASGGEARISGRAAQRRTAGKELARIERQLARVDARESRLHAELAEHASDFSRVSVLDAELRELLADKARLEEDWLQTADDAEVPNG
;
A
#
# COMPACT_ATOMS: atom_id res chain seq x y z
N GLY A 1 19.14 -10.84 8.68
CA GLY A 1 18.05 -9.98 9.17
C GLY A 1 18.30 -8.67 8.52
N ASP A 2 17.83 -8.52 7.28
CA ASP A 2 18.37 -7.50 6.38
C ASP A 2 17.24 -6.53 6.08
N GLY A 3 16.77 -5.91 7.16
CA GLY A 3 15.80 -4.82 7.20
C GLY A 3 16.42 -3.57 6.60
N THR A 4 16.67 -3.62 5.28
CA THR A 4 17.03 -2.44 4.51
C THR A 4 15.73 -1.65 4.31
N PHE A 5 15.28 -1.00 5.39
CA PHE A 5 14.32 0.11 5.38
C PHE A 5 15.00 1.25 4.60
N THR A 6 15.15 1.04 3.30
CA THR A 6 15.62 2.06 2.36
C THR A 6 14.45 3.02 2.28
N MET A 7 14.52 4.09 3.07
CA MET A 7 13.59 5.20 3.18
C MET A 7 12.76 5.30 1.90
N LEU A 8 11.52 4.81 1.96
CA LEU A 8 10.59 4.85 0.84
C LEU A 8 10.16 6.30 0.68
N THR A 9 11.01 7.11 0.06
CA THR A 9 10.72 8.53 -0.19
C THR A 9 9.53 8.71 -1.12
N GLY A 10 9.18 7.70 -1.92
CA GLY A 10 8.00 7.68 -2.80
C GLY A 10 6.79 6.86 -2.30
N GLY A 11 6.75 6.47 -1.03
CA GLY A 11 5.58 5.80 -0.43
C GLY A 11 5.22 4.45 -1.07
N VAL A 12 3.92 4.17 -1.23
CA VAL A 12 3.39 2.91 -1.79
C VAL A 12 3.86 2.66 -3.23
N GLN A 13 4.02 3.73 -4.02
CA GLN A 13 4.39 3.61 -5.44
C GLN A 13 5.80 3.04 -5.61
N ASP A 14 6.76 3.51 -4.80
CA ASP A 14 8.11 2.95 -4.79
C ASP A 14 8.12 1.48 -4.36
N TYR A 15 7.25 1.10 -3.42
CA TYR A 15 7.14 -0.29 -3.01
C TYR A 15 6.63 -1.17 -4.16
N LEU A 16 5.56 -0.74 -4.86
CA LEU A 16 5.02 -1.46 -6.02
C LEU A 16 6.04 -1.59 -7.16
N ALA A 17 6.84 -0.55 -7.41
CA ALA A 17 7.93 -0.59 -8.38
C ALA A 17 9.02 -1.63 -8.00
N ARG A 18 9.35 -1.76 -6.71
CA ARG A 18 10.33 -2.77 -6.24
C ARG A 18 9.75 -4.18 -6.26
N SER A 19 8.48 -4.35 -5.89
CA SER A 19 7.83 -5.67 -5.85
C SER A 19 7.65 -6.26 -7.25
N SER A 20 7.31 -5.42 -8.24
CA SER A 20 7.27 -5.81 -9.65
C SER A 20 8.64 -6.21 -10.19
N GLY A 21 9.73 -5.56 -9.75
CA GLY A 21 11.11 -5.96 -10.05
C GLY A 21 11.51 -7.32 -9.43
N ARG A 22 11.06 -7.63 -8.20
CA ARG A 22 11.34 -8.92 -7.53
C ARG A 22 10.48 -10.09 -8.05
N GLY A 23 9.28 -9.82 -8.54
CA GLY A 23 8.35 -10.84 -9.08
C GLY A 23 8.86 -11.54 -10.35
N SER A 24 9.74 -10.89 -11.11
CA SER A 24 10.25 -11.44 -12.39
C SER A 24 11.30 -12.56 -12.23
N GLN A 25 11.84 -12.77 -11.02
CA GLN A 25 12.93 -13.74 -10.80
C GLN A 25 12.48 -15.07 -10.16
N ARG A 26 11.17 -15.27 -9.91
CA ARG A 26 10.65 -16.46 -9.21
C ARG A 26 9.77 -17.35 -10.09
N GLN A 27 10.17 -17.56 -11.34
CA GLN A 27 9.53 -18.52 -12.24
C GLN A 27 10.51 -19.48 -12.92
N THR A 28 11.45 -20.09 -12.19
CA THR A 28 12.03 -21.37 -12.63
C THR A 28 12.51 -22.17 -11.43
N GLY A 29 12.00 -23.39 -11.22
CA GLY A 29 12.75 -24.43 -10.51
C GLY A 29 12.02 -25.23 -9.44
N SER A 30 11.38 -26.31 -9.87
CA SER A 30 11.42 -27.66 -9.28
C SER A 30 10.74 -28.00 -7.94
N ARG A 31 9.76 -28.91 -8.07
CA ARG A 31 9.32 -29.92 -7.08
C ARG A 31 10.41 -31.01 -6.94
N PRO A 32 10.53 -31.71 -5.79
CA PRO A 32 9.64 -32.85 -5.52
C PRO A 32 9.21 -33.03 -4.04
N ALA A 33 8.36 -34.04 -3.83
CA ALA A 33 7.55 -34.39 -2.66
C ALA A 33 8.31 -34.94 -1.44
N ALA A 34 7.74 -34.75 -0.23
CA ALA A 34 7.21 -35.81 0.66
C ALA A 34 7.29 -35.45 2.17
N SER A 35 6.18 -35.72 2.86
CA SER A 35 6.01 -36.02 4.31
C SER A 35 6.23 -34.92 5.36
N ALA A 36 5.12 -34.40 5.93
CA ALA A 36 4.86 -34.35 7.39
C ALA A 36 3.49 -33.71 7.71
N SER A 37 2.59 -34.49 8.29
CA SER A 37 1.20 -34.16 8.66
C SER A 37 1.02 -33.09 9.76
N GLY A 38 2.10 -32.42 10.18
CA GLY A 38 2.06 -31.19 10.99
C GLY A 38 2.21 -29.89 10.16
N GLY A 39 2.49 -30.03 8.86
CA GLY A 39 2.62 -28.91 7.92
C GLY A 39 1.27 -28.38 7.43
N GLU A 40 0.25 -29.23 7.26
CA GLU A 40 -1.02 -28.88 6.62
C GLU A 40 -1.76 -27.74 7.35
N ALA A 41 -1.81 -27.78 8.70
CA ALA A 41 -2.46 -26.74 9.51
C ALA A 41 -1.67 -25.43 9.57
N ARG A 42 -0.33 -25.50 9.56
CA ARG A 42 0.53 -24.29 9.51
C ARG A 42 0.54 -23.67 8.12
N ILE A 43 0.49 -24.47 7.06
CA ILE A 43 0.40 -24.03 5.67
C ILE A 43 -0.98 -23.42 5.39
N SER A 44 -2.06 -24.01 5.92
CA SER A 44 -3.42 -23.46 5.77
C SER A 44 -3.59 -22.13 6.52
N GLY A 45 -3.04 -21.99 7.74
CA GLY A 45 -3.00 -20.74 8.49
C GLY A 45 -2.23 -19.63 7.75
N ARG A 46 -1.03 -19.94 7.22
CA ARG A 46 -0.23 -19.00 6.40
C ARG A 46 -0.96 -18.58 5.12
N ALA A 47 -1.65 -19.51 4.45
CA ALA A 47 -2.42 -19.20 3.26
C ALA A 47 -3.63 -18.31 3.56
N ALA A 48 -4.28 -18.48 4.71
CA ALA A 48 -5.38 -17.62 5.16
C ALA A 48 -4.88 -16.21 5.48
N GLN A 49 -3.78 -16.07 6.23
CA GLN A 49 -3.17 -14.78 6.58
C GLN A 49 -2.77 -13.98 5.33
N ARG A 50 -2.12 -14.62 4.35
CA ARG A 50 -1.76 -14.00 3.07
C ARG A 50 -2.97 -13.47 2.29
N ARG A 51 -4.09 -14.21 2.30
CA ARG A 51 -5.33 -13.77 1.64
C ARG A 51 -5.97 -12.58 2.36
N THR A 52 -5.96 -12.59 3.70
CA THR A 52 -6.49 -11.47 4.49
C THR A 52 -5.66 -10.22 4.26
N ALA A 53 -4.32 -10.30 4.37
CA ALA A 53 -3.44 -9.17 4.11
C ALA A 53 -3.60 -8.63 2.67
N GLY A 54 -3.69 -9.52 1.68
CA GLY A 54 -3.95 -9.11 0.29
C GLY A 54 -5.29 -8.39 0.10
N LYS A 55 -6.33 -8.73 0.86
CA LYS A 55 -7.62 -8.03 0.81
C LYS A 55 -7.52 -6.63 1.43
N GLU A 56 -6.82 -6.48 2.54
CA GLU A 56 -6.62 -5.19 3.19
C GLU A 56 -5.74 -4.27 2.34
N LEU A 57 -4.64 -4.76 1.76
CA LEU A 57 -3.83 -4.00 0.79
C LEU A 57 -4.68 -3.50 -0.38
N ALA A 58 -5.47 -4.38 -1.00
CA ALA A 58 -6.36 -4.00 -2.10
C ALA A 58 -7.46 -2.99 -1.67
N ARG A 59 -7.87 -3.02 -0.40
CA ARG A 59 -8.83 -2.04 0.15
C ARG A 59 -8.18 -0.67 0.30
N ILE A 60 -6.96 -0.62 0.85
CA ILE A 60 -6.21 0.61 1.05
C ILE A 60 -5.84 1.23 -0.30
N GLU A 61 -5.42 0.42 -1.30
CA GLU A 61 -5.19 0.89 -2.67
C GLU A 61 -6.43 1.57 -3.29
N ARG A 62 -7.62 0.99 -3.11
CA ARG A 62 -8.89 1.61 -3.55
C ARG A 62 -9.22 2.89 -2.78
N GLN A 63 -8.74 3.05 -1.55
CA GLN A 63 -8.89 4.30 -0.79
C GLN A 63 -7.92 5.36 -1.31
N LEU A 64 -6.65 5.00 -1.52
CA LEU A 64 -5.63 5.87 -2.11
C LEU A 64 -6.07 6.40 -3.48
N ALA A 65 -6.55 5.53 -4.37
CA ALA A 65 -7.05 5.95 -5.69
C ALA A 65 -8.22 6.96 -5.61
N ARG A 66 -9.07 6.86 -4.59
CA ARG A 66 -10.15 7.83 -4.36
C ARG A 66 -9.63 9.15 -3.81
N VAL A 67 -8.63 9.09 -2.94
CA VAL A 67 -7.94 10.26 -2.42
C VAL A 67 -7.23 11.01 -3.56
N ASP A 68 -6.49 10.32 -4.41
CA ASP A 68 -5.81 10.91 -5.59
C ASP A 68 -6.79 11.61 -6.54
N ALA A 69 -7.96 10.99 -6.77
CA ALA A 69 -9.01 11.59 -7.60
C ALA A 69 -9.58 12.87 -6.96
N ARG A 70 -9.76 12.88 -5.63
CA ARG A 70 -10.23 14.06 -4.90
C ARG A 70 -9.16 15.15 -4.85
N GLU A 71 -7.88 14.78 -4.71
CA GLU A 71 -6.73 15.68 -4.71
C GLU A 71 -6.66 16.43 -6.05
N SER A 72 -6.75 15.68 -7.16
CA SER A 72 -6.77 16.25 -8.51
C SER A 72 -7.94 17.22 -8.72
N ARG A 73 -9.13 16.88 -8.18
CA ARG A 73 -10.30 17.76 -8.25
C ARG A 73 -10.11 19.04 -7.43
N LEU A 74 -9.61 18.93 -6.19
CA LEU A 74 -9.34 20.10 -5.35
C LEU A 74 -8.29 21.02 -5.98
N HIS A 75 -7.26 20.47 -6.62
CA HIS A 75 -6.30 21.28 -7.37
C HIS A 75 -6.94 22.02 -8.55
N ALA A 76 -7.87 21.40 -9.27
CA ALA A 76 -8.62 22.06 -10.34
C ALA A 76 -9.51 23.19 -9.78
N GLU A 77 -10.23 22.94 -8.67
CA GLU A 77 -11.07 23.95 -8.01
C GLU A 77 -10.22 25.12 -7.46
N LEU A 78 -9.03 24.84 -6.91
CA LEU A 78 -8.07 25.89 -6.49
C LEU A 78 -7.62 26.75 -7.66
N ALA A 79 -7.33 26.14 -8.81
CA ALA A 79 -6.93 26.86 -10.02
C ALA A 79 -8.09 27.71 -10.58
N GLU A 80 -9.32 27.19 -10.58
CA GLU A 80 -10.52 27.89 -11.03
C GLU A 80 -10.85 29.10 -10.14
N HIS A 81 -10.69 28.94 -8.83
CA HIS A 81 -11.01 29.97 -7.84
C HIS A 81 -9.80 30.79 -7.37
N ALA A 82 -8.66 30.76 -8.09
CA ALA A 82 -7.39 31.34 -7.64
C ALA A 82 -7.47 32.83 -7.23
N SER A 83 -8.43 33.58 -7.78
CA SER A 83 -8.65 35.00 -7.47
C SER A 83 -9.54 35.25 -6.24
N ASP A 84 -10.24 34.24 -5.72
CA ASP A 84 -11.07 34.31 -4.51
C ASP A 84 -10.28 33.75 -3.33
N PHE A 85 -9.60 34.64 -2.61
CA PHE A 85 -8.73 34.27 -1.49
C PHE A 85 -9.47 33.53 -0.37
N SER A 86 -10.72 33.90 -0.09
CA SER A 86 -11.54 33.22 0.91
C SER A 86 -11.82 31.78 0.48
N ARG A 87 -12.24 31.58 -0.77
CA ARG A 87 -12.50 30.24 -1.31
C ARG A 87 -11.22 29.40 -1.38
N VAL A 88 -10.11 29.99 -1.81
CA VAL A 88 -8.80 29.33 -1.87
C VAL A 88 -8.35 28.85 -0.49
N SER A 89 -8.51 29.68 0.56
CA SER A 89 -8.11 29.28 1.91
C SER A 89 -8.87 28.04 2.43
N VAL A 90 -10.16 27.93 2.11
CA VAL A 90 -10.99 26.76 2.46
C VAL A 90 -10.53 25.53 1.69
N LEU A 91 -10.32 25.66 0.38
CA LEU A 91 -9.87 24.55 -0.47
C LEU A 91 -8.45 24.07 -0.10
N ASP A 92 -7.56 24.97 0.30
CA ASP A 92 -6.22 24.62 0.78
C ASP A 92 -6.26 23.85 2.11
N ALA A 93 -7.16 24.23 3.02
CA ALA A 93 -7.39 23.47 4.25
C ALA A 93 -7.88 22.04 3.95
N GLU A 94 -8.87 21.89 3.06
CA GLU A 94 -9.35 20.58 2.62
C GLU A 94 -8.25 19.76 1.95
N LEU A 95 -7.39 20.40 1.13
CA LEU A 95 -6.26 19.73 0.49
C LEU A 95 -5.25 19.21 1.51
N ARG A 96 -4.92 19.99 2.54
CA ARG A 96 -4.00 19.56 3.61
C ARG A 96 -4.55 18.38 4.40
N GLU A 97 -5.83 18.40 4.74
CA GLU A 97 -6.50 17.27 5.39
C GLU A 97 -6.45 16.02 4.51
N LEU A 98 -6.73 16.18 3.22
CA LEU A 98 -6.69 15.08 2.26
C LEU A 98 -5.28 14.48 2.11
N LEU A 99 -4.24 15.32 2.08
CA LEU A 99 -2.85 14.86 2.03
C LEU A 99 -2.44 14.14 3.32
N ALA A 100 -2.92 14.59 4.48
CA ALA A 100 -2.72 13.89 5.73
C ALA A 100 -3.42 12.52 5.75
N ASP A 101 -4.63 12.42 5.19
CA ASP A 101 -5.34 11.15 5.02
C ASP A 101 -4.59 10.21 4.08
N LYS A 102 -4.06 10.74 2.97
CA LYS A 102 -3.22 9.99 2.03
C LYS A 102 -2.00 9.39 2.73
N ALA A 103 -1.24 10.20 3.46
CA ALA A 103 -0.05 9.76 4.17
C ALA A 103 -0.37 8.65 5.20
N ARG A 104 -1.50 8.76 5.92
CA ARG A 104 -1.95 7.71 6.84
C ARG A 104 -2.28 6.41 6.12
N LEU A 105 -2.98 6.47 4.99
CA LEU A 105 -3.28 5.30 4.18
C LEU A 105 -2.02 4.66 3.59
N GLU A 106 -1.03 5.46 3.19
CA GLU A 106 0.27 4.94 2.71
C GLU A 106 1.03 4.22 3.82
N GLU A 107 1.05 4.78 5.03
CA GLU A 107 1.64 4.12 6.21
C GLU A 107 0.94 2.79 6.53
N ASP A 108 -0.40 2.80 6.60
CA ASP A 108 -1.20 1.59 6.83
C ASP A 108 -0.95 0.53 5.76
N TRP A 109 -0.78 0.95 4.49
CA TRP A 109 -0.46 0.05 3.39
C TRP A 109 0.92 -0.58 3.59
N LEU A 110 1.94 0.21 3.91
CA LEU A 110 3.30 -0.26 4.13
C LEU A 110 3.37 -1.22 5.32
N GLN A 111 2.72 -0.90 6.43
CA GLN A 111 2.64 -1.78 7.60
C GLN A 111 1.95 -3.10 7.24
N THR A 112 0.82 -3.04 6.53
CA THR A 112 0.10 -4.26 6.10
C THR A 112 0.94 -5.11 5.14
N ALA A 113 1.74 -4.47 4.29
CA ALA A 113 2.63 -5.15 3.36
C ALA A 113 3.79 -5.83 4.10
N ASP A 114 4.39 -5.15 5.08
CA ASP A 114 5.43 -5.71 5.94
C ASP A 114 4.90 -6.91 6.76
N ASP A 115 3.72 -6.77 7.36
CA ASP A 115 3.04 -7.87 8.08
C ASP A 115 2.72 -9.07 7.18
N ALA A 116 2.60 -8.86 5.87
CA ALA A 116 2.40 -9.92 4.88
C ALA A 116 3.71 -10.60 4.46
N GLU A 117 4.84 -9.89 4.55
CA GLU A 117 6.19 -10.40 4.25
C GLU A 117 6.83 -11.08 5.47
N VAL A 118 6.72 -10.47 6.65
CA VAL A 118 7.22 -11.01 7.92
C VAL A 118 6.18 -11.99 8.48
N PRO A 119 6.47 -13.31 8.52
CA PRO A 119 5.57 -14.24 9.17
C PRO A 119 5.52 -13.90 10.66
N ASN A 120 4.39 -13.31 11.10
CA ASN A 120 4.12 -13.07 12.51
C ASN A 120 4.24 -14.43 13.24
N GLY A 121 5.21 -14.51 14.16
CA GLY A 121 5.72 -15.76 14.74
C GLY A 121 4.70 -16.57 15.52
#